data_AF-A0A6A6RBN2-F1
#
_entry.id   AF-A0A6A6RBN2-F1
#
_cell.length_a   1.000
_cell.length_b   1.000
_cell.length_c   1.000
_cell.angle_alpha   90.00
_cell.angle_beta   90.00
_cell.angle_gamma   90.00
#
_symmetry.space_group_name_H-M   'P 1'
#
loop_
_entity.id
_entity.type
_entity.pdbx_description
1 polymer ?
#
loop_
_entity_poly.entity_id
_entity_poly.type
_entity_poly.pdbx_seq_one_letter_code
_entity_poly.pdbx_strand_id
1 'polypeptide(L)'
;MSTNSVIERGLQHLPQEVWLEILSWLTCERDAVLEENERGGFRFQRRIPEARIVLNNTEADLRNLCLTCRFLNFNTQPALYECFDQDVKEPRSLLLFLRSLLRQPNFALHVRRVYAHFLRSDLARFYGRRLDGEVGSLFTSVLKRHHSMGDSTRSQFLKLFHVGCTMGDTLMVLLLWHTPNLRELYIEHEDGRGYSMLEELILKAFVHPDSCLPFSKLQKLRIWFHLSHNFSPVSPWLLLPSLRSLDVGHLYAFPCIPALQDLESLRWRVDSTRPSIGLPKFTSSLTSLAIHCDDMTPDALDDILFYCTALKSFELYLRPYRAKNLAQFNLYRTLQSLLCRKDSLNILRLDGMWSIENPGGHFIRGTEMETREHGKHLPSPVSFRDFAKLTHLLVPEPALHDWLTDYRADILPPTLEVLELPTFEIGSRAEIDELVKELASEGSKQCPRLEVITFGLKGRDVGSIRGILTIRFNQWGYRVEAQNAIGEFVAVDDLALPIDSEGV
;
A
#
# COMPACT_ATOMS: atom_id res chain seq x y z
N MET A 1 11.51 13.71 10.47
CA MET A 1 12.31 12.52 10.13
C MET A 1 12.99 12.78 8.79
N SER A 2 14.33 12.75 8.70
CA SER A 2 14.99 12.86 7.38
C SER A 2 14.78 11.55 6.62
N THR A 3 14.25 11.66 5.40
CA THR A 3 14.04 10.53 4.50
C THR A 3 15.37 10.19 3.83
N ASN A 4 16.29 9.63 4.60
CA ASN A 4 17.48 9.00 4.05
C ASN A 4 17.02 7.78 3.25
N SER A 5 17.01 7.94 1.93
CA SER A 5 16.49 6.97 0.97
C SER A 5 17.12 5.59 1.17
N VAL A 6 16.39 4.51 0.86
CA VAL A 6 16.90 3.13 0.92
C VAL A 6 18.20 2.94 0.13
N ILE A 7 18.45 3.80 -0.86
CA ILE A 7 19.67 3.85 -1.67
C ILE A 7 20.89 4.29 -0.84
N GLU A 8 20.73 5.24 0.10
CA GLU A 8 21.81 5.63 1.02
C GLU A 8 22.20 4.48 1.97
N ARG A 9 21.22 3.68 2.40
CA ARG A 9 21.48 2.50 3.24
C ARG A 9 22.18 1.37 2.46
N GLY A 10 21.80 1.14 1.20
CA GLY A 10 22.39 0.07 0.39
C GLY A 10 23.90 0.21 0.16
N LEU A 11 24.39 1.44 0.00
CA LEU A 11 25.81 1.72 -0.20
C LEU A 11 26.59 1.86 1.12
N GLN A 12 25.96 2.39 2.19
CA GLN A 12 26.58 2.48 3.51
C GLN A 12 26.82 1.10 4.18
N HIS A 13 26.17 0.04 3.70
CA HIS A 13 26.28 -1.32 4.25
C HIS A 13 27.13 -2.29 3.42
N LEU A 14 27.86 -1.81 2.40
CA LEU A 14 28.89 -2.66 1.80
C LEU A 14 29.93 -3.02 2.87
N PRO A 15 30.33 -4.30 2.99
CA PRO A 15 31.39 -4.70 3.90
C PRO A 15 32.64 -3.84 3.65
N GLN A 16 33.34 -3.48 4.73
CA GLN A 16 34.51 -2.61 4.67
C GLN A 16 35.57 -3.15 3.69
N GLU A 17 35.63 -4.47 3.53
CA GLU A 17 36.52 -5.17 2.60
C GLU A 17 36.18 -4.86 1.14
N VAL A 18 34.89 -4.83 0.78
CA VAL A 18 34.43 -4.49 -0.58
C VAL A 18 34.70 -3.01 -0.89
N TRP A 19 34.56 -2.14 0.11
CA TRP A 19 34.96 -0.74 0.00
C TRP A 19 36.46 -0.57 -0.24
N LEU A 20 37.29 -1.28 0.53
CA LEU A 20 38.74 -1.23 0.39
C LEU A 20 39.20 -1.80 -0.96
N GLU A 21 38.52 -2.83 -1.45
CA GLU A 21 38.81 -3.44 -2.76
C GLU A 21 38.45 -2.48 -3.90
N ILE A 22 37.26 -1.86 -3.87
CA ILE A 22 36.84 -0.82 -4.82
C ILE A 22 37.80 0.38 -4.81
N LEU A 23 38.21 0.84 -3.61
CA LEU A 23 39.12 1.98 -3.48
C LEU A 23 40.56 1.66 -3.91
N SER A 24 41.06 0.47 -3.60
CA SER A 24 42.38 0.01 -4.05
C SER A 24 42.44 -0.16 -5.56
N TRP A 25 41.29 -0.39 -6.20
CA TRP A 25 41.19 -0.57 -7.65
C TRP A 25 40.99 0.75 -8.40
N LEU A 26 40.21 1.68 -7.85
CA LEU A 26 40.03 3.03 -8.39
C LEU A 26 41.30 3.87 -8.31
N THR A 27 42.16 3.60 -7.35
CA THR A 27 43.50 4.18 -7.29
C THR A 27 44.47 3.19 -7.89
N CYS A 28 44.76 3.33 -9.19
CA CYS A 28 45.92 2.67 -9.76
C CYS A 28 47.14 2.97 -8.86
N GLU A 29 48.02 1.99 -8.64
CA GLU A 29 49.23 2.14 -7.79
C GLU A 29 50.12 3.35 -8.13
N ARG A 30 49.89 4.00 -9.28
CA ARG A 30 50.57 5.21 -9.73
C ARG A 30 50.15 6.51 -9.01
N ASP A 31 48.95 6.56 -8.45
CA ASP A 31 48.37 7.78 -7.82
C ASP A 31 48.30 7.66 -6.29
N ALA A 32 49.22 6.90 -5.68
CA ALA A 32 49.30 6.78 -4.22
C ALA A 32 50.19 7.88 -3.63
N VAL A 33 49.64 8.66 -2.70
CA VAL A 33 50.40 9.66 -1.94
C VAL A 33 51.12 8.96 -0.78
N LEU A 34 52.39 9.29 -0.58
CA LEU A 34 53.16 8.77 0.56
C LEU A 34 52.78 9.58 1.81
N GLU A 35 52.10 8.96 2.76
CA GLU A 35 51.91 9.51 4.10
C GLU A 35 53.11 9.10 4.95
N GLU A 36 53.92 10.07 5.37
CA GLU A 36 54.99 9.86 6.34
C GLU A 36 54.42 9.92 7.76
N ASN A 37 54.49 8.81 8.48
CA ASN A 37 54.15 8.75 9.89
C ASN A 37 55.43 8.45 10.70
N GLU A 38 55.71 9.28 11.71
CA GLU A 38 56.75 9.01 12.70
C GLU A 38 56.15 8.36 13.93
N ARG A 39 56.56 7.12 14.22
CA ARG A 39 56.28 6.45 15.50
C ARG A 39 57.59 5.93 16.09
N GLY A 40 57.91 6.39 17.29
CA GLY A 40 59.09 5.93 18.03
C GLY A 40 60.44 6.34 17.41
N GLY A 41 60.50 7.48 16.71
CA GLY A 41 61.72 7.96 16.06
C GLY A 41 62.06 7.26 14.72
N PHE A 42 61.22 6.34 14.26
CA PHE A 42 61.33 5.72 12.94
C PHE A 42 60.27 6.32 11.99
N ARG A 43 60.71 6.72 10.79
CA ARG A 43 59.84 7.17 9.70
C ARG A 43 59.30 5.97 8.94
N PHE A 44 57.98 5.87 8.86
CA PHE A 44 57.29 4.89 8.03
C PHE A 44 56.57 5.62 6.91
N GLN A 45 56.84 5.21 5.67
CA GLN A 45 56.09 5.67 4.52
C GLN A 45 54.96 4.68 4.25
N ARG A 46 53.72 5.12 4.48
CA ARG A 46 52.53 4.36 4.09
C ARG A 46 51.96 4.98 2.83
N ARG A 47 51.88 4.20 1.75
CA ARG A 47 51.17 4.63 0.54
C ARG A 47 49.68 4.66 0.84
N ILE A 48 49.05 5.81 0.68
CA ILE A 48 47.60 5.99 0.79
C ILE A 48 47.05 6.37 -0.58
N PRO A 49 46.01 5.67 -1.06
CA PRO A 49 45.19 6.08 -2.20
C PRO A 49 44.77 7.56 -2.13
N GLU A 50 45.10 8.38 -3.13
CA GLU A 50 44.68 9.80 -3.19
C GLU A 50 43.14 9.96 -3.13
N ALA A 51 42.39 8.96 -3.61
CA ALA A 51 40.93 8.88 -3.48
C ALA A 51 40.42 8.88 -2.03
N ARG A 52 41.23 8.43 -1.05
CA ARG A 52 40.86 8.46 0.37
C ARG A 52 40.88 9.89 0.93
N ILE A 53 41.74 10.74 0.39
CA ILE A 53 41.80 12.17 0.72
C ILE A 53 40.61 12.90 0.07
N VAL A 54 40.26 12.53 -1.17
CA VAL A 54 39.07 13.06 -1.86
C VAL A 54 37.78 12.67 -1.13
N LEU A 55 37.60 11.42 -0.72
CA LEU A 55 36.41 10.96 0.02
C LEU A 55 36.28 11.58 1.42
N ASN A 56 37.40 11.88 2.09
CA ASN A 56 37.35 12.56 3.39
C ASN A 56 37.06 14.07 3.26
N ASN A 57 37.35 14.66 2.10
CA ASN A 57 37.21 16.11 1.86
C ASN A 57 35.99 16.48 1.00
N THR A 58 35.38 15.51 0.32
CA THR A 58 34.15 15.70 -0.44
C THR A 58 33.08 14.77 0.11
N GLU A 59 31.92 15.32 0.43
CA GLU A 59 30.66 14.56 0.48
C GLU A 59 30.37 14.00 -0.92
N ALA A 60 31.22 13.11 -1.42
CA ALA A 60 31.17 12.62 -2.79
C ALA A 60 29.92 11.77 -2.96
N ASP A 61 28.89 12.38 -3.55
CA ASP A 61 27.68 11.68 -3.98
C ASP A 61 28.08 10.50 -4.86
N LEU A 62 27.83 9.29 -4.38
CA LEU A 62 28.16 8.03 -5.05
C LEU A 62 27.53 7.92 -6.44
N ARG A 63 26.47 8.70 -6.73
CA ARG A 63 25.93 8.86 -8.08
C ARG A 63 26.97 9.45 -9.03
N ASN A 64 27.73 10.45 -8.61
CA ASN A 64 28.78 11.07 -9.42
C ASN A 64 29.96 10.11 -9.66
N LEU A 65 30.28 9.26 -8.69
CA LEU A 65 31.33 8.24 -8.81
C LEU A 65 30.94 7.12 -9.79
N CYS A 66 29.68 6.69 -9.75
CA CYS A 66 29.14 5.69 -10.69
C CYS A 66 29.03 6.23 -12.13
N LEU A 67 28.81 7.55 -12.29
CA LEU A 67 28.75 8.20 -13.60
C LEU A 67 30.14 8.36 -14.26
N THR A 68 31.22 8.35 -13.48
CA THR A 68 32.58 8.62 -13.99
C THR A 68 33.41 7.35 -14.24
N CYS A 69 33.18 6.27 -13.48
CA CYS A 69 33.89 5.00 -13.68
C CYS A 69 33.06 3.97 -14.45
N ARG A 70 33.45 3.63 -15.70
CA ARG A 70 32.75 2.63 -16.55
C ARG A 70 32.58 1.26 -15.89
N PHE A 71 33.58 0.82 -15.11
CA PHE A 71 33.54 -0.48 -14.44
C PHE A 71 32.59 -0.48 -13.24
N LEU A 72 32.62 0.57 -12.41
CA LEU A 72 31.62 0.73 -11.36
C LEU A 72 30.23 0.84 -11.95
N ASN A 73 30.07 1.63 -13.01
CA ASN A 73 28.82 1.77 -13.72
C ASN A 73 28.24 0.39 -14.10
N PHE A 74 29.04 -0.51 -14.69
CA PHE A 74 28.57 -1.86 -15.05
C PHE A 74 28.15 -2.72 -13.84
N ASN A 75 28.88 -2.63 -12.72
CA ASN A 75 28.64 -3.49 -11.55
C ASN A 75 27.59 -2.91 -10.57
N THR A 76 27.45 -1.59 -10.50
CA THR A 76 26.52 -0.91 -9.58
C THR A 76 25.20 -0.54 -10.24
N GLN A 77 25.13 -0.46 -11.58
CA GLN A 77 23.89 -0.21 -12.32
C GLN A 77 22.73 -1.12 -11.89
N PRO A 78 22.91 -2.45 -11.73
CA PRO A 78 21.80 -3.30 -11.29
C PRO A 78 21.23 -2.85 -9.95
N ALA A 79 22.08 -2.56 -8.97
CA ALA A 79 21.67 -2.14 -7.64
C ALA A 79 21.07 -0.72 -7.64
N LEU A 80 21.63 0.21 -8.42
CA LEU A 80 21.15 1.59 -8.52
C LEU A 80 19.76 1.70 -9.15
N TYR A 81 19.44 0.83 -10.11
CA TYR A 81 18.17 0.84 -10.82
C TYR A 81 17.17 -0.20 -10.28
N GLU A 82 17.57 -1.10 -9.37
CA GLU A 82 16.69 -2.14 -8.82
C GLU A 82 15.46 -1.56 -8.13
N CYS A 83 15.63 -0.46 -7.40
CA CYS A 83 14.58 0.19 -6.62
C CYS A 83 14.56 1.68 -6.93
N PHE A 84 13.47 2.15 -7.52
CA PHE A 84 13.12 3.57 -7.52
C PHE A 84 12.21 3.81 -6.31
N ASP A 85 12.68 4.55 -5.32
CA ASP A 85 11.91 4.91 -4.14
C ASP A 85 12.13 6.39 -3.85
N GLN A 86 11.16 7.21 -4.24
CA GLN A 86 11.20 8.64 -3.98
C GLN A 86 9.82 9.14 -3.57
N ASP A 87 9.80 9.89 -2.48
CA ASP A 87 8.76 10.90 -2.25
C ASP A 87 8.91 11.96 -3.33
N VAL A 88 8.10 11.84 -4.37
CA VAL A 88 8.17 12.68 -5.55
C VAL A 88 7.54 14.03 -5.22
N LYS A 89 8.25 14.84 -4.42
CA LYS A 89 7.93 16.28 -4.24
C LYS A 89 7.94 16.99 -5.59
N GLU A 90 8.82 16.57 -6.51
CA GLU A 90 8.84 17.03 -7.88
C GLU A 90 8.69 15.86 -8.87
N PRO A 91 7.59 15.82 -9.65
CA PRO A 91 7.31 14.79 -10.65
C PRO A 91 8.42 14.55 -11.71
N ARG A 92 9.36 15.50 -11.79
CA ARG A 92 10.51 15.45 -12.68
C ARG A 92 11.39 14.23 -12.42
N SER A 93 11.53 13.76 -11.19
CA SER A 93 12.39 12.62 -10.89
C SER A 93 11.91 11.34 -11.59
N LEU A 94 10.60 11.06 -11.55
CA LEU A 94 10.04 9.90 -12.23
C LEU A 94 10.17 10.02 -13.75
N LEU A 95 9.96 11.23 -14.29
CA LEU A 95 10.16 11.51 -15.72
C LEU A 95 11.62 11.33 -16.16
N LEU A 96 12.58 11.81 -15.37
CA LEU A 96 14.02 11.66 -15.64
C LEU A 96 14.45 10.19 -15.53
N PHE A 97 13.92 9.47 -14.54
CA PHE A 97 14.12 8.04 -14.40
C PHE A 97 13.63 7.31 -15.64
N LEU A 98 12.37 7.51 -16.05
CA LEU A 98 11.81 6.92 -17.25
C LEU A 98 12.56 7.31 -18.52
N ARG A 99 12.94 8.58 -18.68
CA ARG A 99 13.77 9.04 -19.80
C ARG A 99 15.09 8.27 -19.85
N SER A 100 15.69 7.98 -18.70
CA SER A 100 16.92 7.19 -18.62
C SER A 100 16.69 5.75 -19.05
N LEU A 101 15.60 5.12 -18.57
CA LEU A 101 15.21 3.76 -18.98
C LEU A 101 14.94 3.66 -20.49
N LEU A 102 14.24 4.64 -21.06
CA LEU A 102 13.90 4.67 -22.49
C LEU A 102 15.13 4.90 -23.38
N ARG A 103 16.13 5.63 -22.89
CA ARG A 103 17.42 5.83 -23.58
C ARG A 103 18.34 4.64 -23.46
N GLN A 104 18.28 3.94 -22.34
CA GLN A 104 19.16 2.82 -22.01
C GLN A 104 18.31 1.63 -21.55
N PRO A 105 17.71 0.86 -22.50
CA PRO A 105 16.81 -0.24 -22.16
C PRO A 105 17.42 -1.31 -21.25
N ASN A 106 18.74 -1.47 -21.26
CA ASN A 106 19.45 -2.38 -20.36
C ASN A 106 19.20 -2.04 -18.89
N PHE A 107 19.05 -0.75 -18.54
CA PHE A 107 18.73 -0.34 -17.17
C PHE A 107 17.35 -0.82 -16.73
N ALA A 108 16.41 -0.87 -17.67
CA ALA A 108 15.05 -1.29 -17.38
C ALA A 108 14.95 -2.78 -17.03
N LEU A 109 15.94 -3.59 -17.43
CA LEU A 109 16.08 -4.98 -17.00
C LEU A 109 16.41 -5.11 -15.50
N HIS A 110 16.98 -4.08 -14.89
CA HIS A 110 17.35 -4.13 -13.48
C HIS A 110 16.22 -3.69 -12.55
N VAL A 111 15.27 -2.90 -13.06
CA VAL A 111 14.16 -2.36 -12.26
C VAL A 111 13.25 -3.49 -11.76
N ARG A 112 13.11 -3.58 -10.43
CA ARG A 112 12.23 -4.53 -9.74
C ARG A 112 11.15 -3.86 -8.91
N ARG A 113 11.42 -2.65 -8.40
CA ARG A 113 10.51 -1.93 -7.52
C ARG A 113 10.45 -0.46 -7.90
N VAL A 114 9.25 0.08 -7.98
CA VAL A 114 9.01 1.51 -8.21
C VAL A 114 7.97 1.99 -7.22
N TYR A 115 8.37 2.87 -6.31
CA TYR A 115 7.50 3.60 -5.40
C TYR A 115 7.57 5.08 -5.78
N ALA A 116 6.45 5.61 -6.24
CA ALA A 116 6.28 7.02 -6.57
C ALA A 116 5.07 7.58 -5.80
N HIS A 117 5.37 8.22 -4.67
CA HIS A 117 4.41 9.02 -3.90
C HIS A 117 4.35 10.43 -4.48
N PHE A 118 3.16 10.94 -4.81
CA PHE A 118 2.97 12.30 -5.31
C PHE A 118 2.26 13.15 -4.26
N LEU A 119 2.90 14.24 -3.82
CA LEU A 119 2.23 15.19 -2.94
C LEU A 119 1.01 15.81 -3.66
N ARG A 120 -0.14 15.84 -2.97
CA ARG A 120 -1.43 16.36 -3.46
C ARG A 120 -1.35 17.74 -4.11
N SER A 121 -0.45 18.61 -3.63
CA SER A 121 -0.23 19.96 -4.18
C SER A 121 0.50 19.97 -5.53
N ASP A 122 1.29 18.95 -5.82
CA ASP A 122 2.15 18.89 -7.00
C ASP A 122 1.50 18.12 -8.16
N LEU A 123 0.45 17.35 -7.88
CA LEU A 123 -0.35 16.66 -8.87
C LEU A 123 -1.04 17.66 -9.83
N ALA A 124 -1.76 18.67 -9.32
CA ALA A 124 -2.36 19.71 -10.16
C ALA A 124 -1.32 20.49 -11.00
N ARG A 125 -0.05 20.54 -10.58
CA ARG A 125 1.04 21.14 -11.34
C ARG A 125 1.64 20.19 -12.37
N PHE A 126 1.50 18.89 -12.15
CA PHE A 126 2.01 17.84 -13.00
C PHE A 126 1.06 17.50 -14.14
N TYR A 127 -0.21 17.33 -13.82
CA TYR A 127 -1.26 17.02 -14.76
C TYR A 127 -1.66 18.32 -15.50
N GLY A 128 -1.67 18.28 -16.83
CA GLY A 128 -1.93 19.46 -17.68
C GLY A 128 -0.67 20.19 -18.19
N ARG A 129 0.54 19.87 -17.70
CA ARG A 129 1.76 20.35 -18.36
C ARG A 129 2.07 19.51 -19.59
N ARG A 130 2.27 20.16 -20.74
CA ARG A 130 2.92 19.51 -21.88
C ARG A 130 4.34 19.14 -21.47
N LEU A 131 4.75 17.92 -21.79
CA LEU A 131 6.16 17.55 -21.70
C LEU A 131 6.98 18.46 -22.60
N ASP A 132 8.19 18.76 -22.16
CA ASP A 132 9.19 19.39 -23.00
C ASP A 132 9.31 18.64 -24.34
N GLY A 133 9.53 19.36 -25.44
CA GLY A 133 9.49 18.83 -26.80
C GLY A 133 10.43 17.64 -27.01
N GLU A 134 11.59 17.64 -26.35
CA GLU A 134 12.53 16.52 -26.39
C GLU A 134 11.98 15.27 -25.68
N VAL A 135 11.39 15.43 -24.50
CA VAL A 135 10.83 14.32 -23.72
C VAL A 135 9.56 13.80 -24.40
N GLY A 136 8.69 14.70 -24.85
CA GLY A 136 7.48 14.36 -25.59
C GLY A 136 7.77 13.60 -26.89
N SER A 137 8.78 14.02 -27.65
CA SER A 137 9.18 13.32 -28.88
C SER A 137 9.78 11.95 -28.61
N LEU A 138 10.62 11.81 -27.57
CA LEU A 138 11.15 10.51 -27.15
C LEU A 138 10.01 9.53 -26.83
N PHE A 139 9.06 9.95 -25.98
CA PHE A 139 7.93 9.13 -25.57
C PHE A 139 7.05 8.77 -26.75
N THR A 140 6.72 9.75 -27.60
CA THR A 140 5.98 9.54 -28.85
C THR A 140 6.67 8.53 -29.75
N SER A 141 8.00 8.60 -29.89
CA SER A 141 8.77 7.67 -30.71
C SER A 141 8.74 6.23 -30.16
N VAL A 142 8.74 6.09 -28.84
CA VAL A 142 8.69 4.80 -28.16
C VAL A 142 7.31 4.18 -28.35
N LEU A 143 6.24 4.95 -28.13
CA LEU A 143 4.86 4.51 -28.34
C LEU A 143 4.57 4.14 -29.79
N LYS A 144 5.14 4.88 -30.75
CA LYS A 144 5.05 4.57 -32.19
C LYS A 144 5.73 3.24 -32.56
N ARG A 145 6.80 2.87 -31.86
CA ARG A 145 7.53 1.61 -32.08
C ARG A 145 6.84 0.39 -31.45
N HIS A 146 5.85 0.61 -30.57
CA HIS A 146 5.13 -0.48 -29.92
C HIS A 146 4.01 -1.03 -30.80
N HIS A 147 4.32 -2.09 -31.54
CA HIS A 147 3.40 -2.78 -32.44
C HIS A 147 2.30 -3.58 -31.73
N SER A 148 2.49 -3.93 -30.45
CA SER A 148 1.51 -4.62 -29.60
C SER A 148 0.27 -3.78 -29.27
N MET A 149 0.41 -2.45 -29.28
CA MET A 149 -0.71 -1.53 -29.09
C MET A 149 -1.42 -1.33 -30.43
N GLY A 150 -2.67 -1.78 -30.55
CA GLY A 150 -3.46 -1.58 -31.78
C GLY A 150 -3.54 -0.10 -32.20
N ASP A 151 -3.62 0.17 -33.51
CA ASP A 151 -3.46 1.52 -34.06
C ASP A 151 -4.48 2.54 -33.52
N SER A 152 -5.71 2.10 -33.22
CA SER A 152 -6.74 2.93 -32.59
C SER A 152 -6.32 3.36 -31.17
N THR A 153 -5.94 2.40 -30.32
CA THR A 153 -5.41 2.65 -28.96
C THR A 153 -4.19 3.55 -29.02
N ARG A 154 -3.26 3.28 -29.93
CA ARG A 154 -2.03 4.07 -30.09
C ARG A 154 -2.35 5.51 -30.49
N SER A 155 -3.29 5.71 -31.41
CA SER A 155 -3.73 7.04 -31.85
C SER A 155 -4.43 7.80 -30.72
N GLN A 156 -5.33 7.14 -29.98
CA GLN A 156 -5.97 7.72 -28.80
C GLN A 156 -4.94 8.08 -27.73
N PHE A 157 -3.92 7.24 -27.54
CA PHE A 157 -2.86 7.47 -26.58
C PHE A 157 -2.08 8.73 -26.92
N LEU A 158 -1.61 8.81 -28.16
CA LEU A 158 -0.85 9.97 -28.63
C LEU A 158 -1.69 11.25 -28.53
N LYS A 159 -2.99 11.20 -28.84
CA LYS A 159 -3.89 12.34 -28.65
C LYS A 159 -3.99 12.76 -27.19
N LEU A 160 -4.26 11.82 -26.28
CA LEU A 160 -4.40 12.10 -24.85
C LEU A 160 -3.07 12.60 -24.23
N PHE A 161 -1.96 12.00 -24.65
CA PHE A 161 -0.61 12.40 -24.28
C PHE A 161 -0.29 13.84 -24.72
N HIS A 162 -0.65 14.23 -25.95
CA HIS A 162 -0.43 15.59 -26.45
C HIS A 162 -1.28 16.67 -25.74
N VAL A 163 -2.41 16.28 -25.14
CA VAL A 163 -3.27 17.19 -24.36
C VAL A 163 -2.80 17.28 -22.89
N GLY A 164 -1.86 16.43 -22.45
CA GLY A 164 -1.32 16.44 -21.08
C GLY A 164 -2.27 15.87 -20.03
N CYS A 165 -3.38 15.26 -20.45
CA CYS A 165 -4.42 14.72 -19.57
C CYS A 165 -4.14 13.32 -19.00
N THR A 166 -3.03 12.69 -19.39
CA THR A 166 -2.77 11.26 -19.10
C THR A 166 -1.32 11.01 -18.71
N MET A 167 -0.66 11.96 -18.05
CA MET A 167 0.75 11.78 -17.68
C MET A 167 0.91 10.56 -16.79
N GLY A 168 0.17 10.47 -15.68
CA GLY A 168 0.19 9.31 -14.77
C GLY A 168 -0.02 7.98 -15.51
N ASP A 169 -1.09 7.88 -16.31
CA ASP A 169 -1.37 6.70 -17.14
C ASP A 169 -0.20 6.35 -18.07
N THR A 170 0.36 7.37 -18.71
CA THR A 170 1.47 7.20 -19.65
C THR A 170 2.70 6.66 -18.95
N LEU A 171 3.01 7.21 -17.77
CA LEU A 171 4.15 6.76 -16.98
C LEU A 171 3.93 5.34 -16.46
N MET A 172 2.73 5.00 -15.98
CA MET A 172 2.39 3.63 -15.59
C MET A 172 2.55 2.66 -16.75
N VAL A 173 1.95 2.97 -17.91
CA VAL A 173 2.07 2.13 -19.10
C VAL A 173 3.52 1.98 -19.51
N LEU A 174 4.29 3.06 -19.57
CA LEU A 174 5.70 3.00 -19.97
C LEU A 174 6.56 2.25 -18.95
N LEU A 175 6.34 2.43 -17.65
CA LEU A 175 7.05 1.67 -16.62
C LEU A 175 6.77 0.20 -16.83
N LEU A 176 5.51 -0.21 -16.72
CA LEU A 176 5.11 -1.60 -16.86
C LEU A 176 5.68 -2.18 -18.17
N TRP A 177 5.55 -1.47 -19.29
CA TRP A 177 6.00 -1.94 -20.59
C TRP A 177 7.52 -2.09 -20.74
N HIS A 178 8.28 -1.16 -20.16
CA HIS A 178 9.73 -1.12 -20.36
C HIS A 178 10.52 -1.82 -19.26
N THR A 179 9.92 -2.13 -18.11
CA THR A 179 10.59 -2.81 -16.99
C THR A 179 10.09 -4.25 -16.85
N PRO A 180 10.58 -5.21 -17.66
CA PRO A 180 10.07 -6.58 -17.69
C PRO A 180 10.33 -7.39 -16.41
N ASN A 181 11.16 -6.85 -15.51
CA ASN A 181 11.48 -7.46 -14.22
C ASN A 181 10.80 -6.76 -13.03
N LEU A 182 9.91 -5.81 -13.29
CA LEU A 182 9.14 -5.11 -12.27
C LEU A 182 8.24 -6.09 -11.51
N ARG A 183 8.41 -6.11 -10.19
CA ARG A 183 7.68 -6.98 -9.25
C ARG A 183 6.76 -6.17 -8.35
N GLU A 184 7.15 -4.97 -7.97
CA GLU A 184 6.36 -4.11 -7.09
C GLU A 184 6.21 -2.74 -7.72
N LEU A 185 4.97 -2.31 -7.89
CA LEU A 185 4.63 -0.98 -8.39
C LEU A 185 3.72 -0.30 -7.38
N TYR A 186 4.15 0.86 -6.93
CA TYR A 186 3.34 1.75 -6.14
C TYR A 186 3.33 3.14 -6.77
N ILE A 187 2.15 3.57 -7.19
CA ILE A 187 1.95 4.84 -7.87
C ILE A 187 0.65 5.47 -7.36
N GLU A 188 0.75 6.70 -6.86
CA GLU A 188 -0.42 7.55 -6.70
C GLU A 188 -0.78 8.15 -8.07
N HIS A 189 -2.03 8.01 -8.48
CA HIS A 189 -2.47 8.21 -9.85
C HIS A 189 -3.66 9.16 -9.90
N GLU A 190 -3.48 10.35 -10.47
CA GLU A 190 -4.65 11.14 -10.86
C GLU A 190 -5.36 10.52 -12.07
N ASP A 191 -6.55 10.03 -11.77
CA ASP A 191 -7.61 9.61 -12.68
C ASP A 191 -7.74 10.53 -13.87
N GLY A 192 -7.34 10.02 -15.02
CA GLY A 192 -7.52 10.65 -16.32
C GLY A 192 -8.24 9.71 -17.27
N ARG A 193 -8.55 10.19 -18.48
CA ARG A 193 -9.09 9.34 -19.56
C ARG A 193 -8.17 8.17 -19.93
N GLY A 194 -6.92 8.15 -19.45
CA GLY A 194 -5.96 7.10 -19.77
C GLY A 194 -6.12 5.81 -18.98
N TYR A 195 -6.92 5.77 -17.90
CA TYR A 195 -7.20 4.51 -17.19
C TYR A 195 -7.84 3.46 -18.10
N SER A 196 -8.78 3.89 -18.95
CA SER A 196 -9.39 3.05 -20.02
C SER A 196 -8.35 2.39 -20.93
N MET A 197 -7.17 3.00 -21.07
CA MET A 197 -6.09 2.47 -21.89
C MET A 197 -5.27 1.43 -21.15
N LEU A 198 -4.99 1.66 -19.87
CA LEU A 198 -4.33 0.68 -19.02
C LEU A 198 -5.17 -0.60 -18.92
N GLU A 199 -6.49 -0.44 -18.75
CA GLU A 199 -7.47 -1.50 -18.86
C GLU A 199 -7.38 -2.22 -20.21
N GLU A 200 -7.41 -1.49 -21.34
CA GLU A 200 -7.31 -2.11 -22.67
C GLU A 200 -6.00 -2.90 -22.84
N LEU A 201 -4.89 -2.39 -22.29
CA LEU A 201 -3.61 -3.10 -22.32
C LEU A 201 -3.62 -4.36 -21.47
N ILE A 202 -4.22 -4.32 -20.28
CA ILE A 202 -4.36 -5.50 -19.42
C ILE A 202 -5.28 -6.54 -20.08
N LEU A 203 -6.36 -6.09 -20.71
CA LEU A 203 -7.26 -6.95 -21.48
C LEU A 203 -6.56 -7.60 -22.66
N LYS A 204 -5.85 -6.82 -23.48
CA LYS A 204 -5.07 -7.36 -24.61
C LYS A 204 -4.00 -8.33 -24.14
N ALA A 205 -3.34 -8.00 -23.03
CA ALA A 205 -2.38 -8.87 -22.38
C ALA A 205 -3.02 -10.21 -21.99
N PHE A 206 -4.19 -10.17 -21.37
CA PHE A 206 -4.95 -11.36 -20.99
C PHE A 206 -5.41 -12.20 -22.20
N VAL A 207 -5.91 -11.54 -23.24
CA VAL A 207 -6.40 -12.18 -24.48
C VAL A 207 -5.26 -12.74 -25.34
N HIS A 208 -4.03 -12.26 -25.19
CA HIS A 208 -2.87 -12.70 -25.98
C HIS A 208 -1.67 -13.10 -25.08
N PRO A 209 -1.77 -14.23 -24.35
CA PRO A 209 -0.76 -14.66 -23.39
C PRO A 209 0.61 -15.02 -24.01
N ASP A 210 0.67 -15.28 -25.32
CA ASP A 210 1.93 -15.53 -26.05
C ASP A 210 2.75 -14.24 -26.28
N SER A 211 2.15 -13.06 -26.08
CA SER A 211 2.90 -11.82 -26.04
C SER A 211 3.62 -11.76 -24.69
N CYS A 212 4.94 -11.47 -24.70
CA CYS A 212 5.72 -11.27 -23.48
C CYS A 212 5.07 -10.15 -22.64
N LEU A 213 4.19 -10.54 -21.72
CA LEU A 213 3.35 -9.58 -21.04
C LEU A 213 4.25 -8.76 -20.12
N PRO A 214 4.20 -7.42 -20.23
CA PRO A 214 4.99 -6.55 -19.37
C PRO A 214 4.63 -6.70 -17.89
N PHE A 215 3.45 -7.25 -17.61
CA PHE A 215 2.91 -7.46 -16.26
C PHE A 215 3.16 -8.88 -15.72
N SER A 216 3.80 -9.77 -16.49
CA SER A 216 3.94 -11.20 -16.13
C SER A 216 4.72 -11.44 -14.84
N LYS A 217 5.50 -10.46 -14.37
CA LYS A 217 6.27 -10.56 -13.10
C LYS A 217 5.76 -9.63 -12.01
N LEU A 218 4.73 -8.83 -12.27
CA LEU A 218 4.17 -7.91 -11.27
C LEU A 218 3.48 -8.74 -10.18
N GLN A 219 3.99 -8.65 -8.96
CA GLN A 219 3.54 -9.39 -7.78
C GLN A 219 2.77 -8.52 -6.81
N LYS A 220 3.15 -7.24 -6.69
CA LYS A 220 2.48 -6.27 -5.83
C LYS A 220 2.14 -5.01 -6.62
N LEU A 221 0.90 -4.59 -6.51
CA LEU A 221 0.43 -3.34 -7.06
C LEU A 221 -0.26 -2.56 -5.96
N ARG A 222 0.15 -1.31 -5.78
CA ARG A 222 -0.59 -0.36 -4.97
C ARG A 222 -0.88 0.88 -5.80
N ILE A 223 -2.16 1.23 -5.91
CA ILE A 223 -2.64 2.31 -6.79
C ILE A 223 -3.67 3.15 -6.06
N TRP A 224 -3.51 4.47 -6.14
CA TRP A 224 -4.42 5.43 -5.53
C TRP A 224 -5.03 6.32 -6.59
N PHE A 225 -6.34 6.36 -6.64
CA PHE A 225 -7.15 7.10 -7.60
C PHE A 225 -7.60 8.44 -7.01
N HIS A 226 -7.49 9.51 -7.79
CA HIS A 226 -7.87 10.86 -7.37
C HIS A 226 -9.19 11.36 -7.93
N LEU A 227 -9.92 10.65 -8.78
CA LEU A 227 -11.28 11.06 -9.14
C LEU A 227 -12.19 9.84 -9.06
N SER A 228 -13.45 10.04 -9.40
CA SER A 228 -14.35 8.93 -9.66
C SER A 228 -14.22 8.49 -11.10
N HIS A 229 -14.18 7.18 -11.26
CA HIS A 229 -14.45 6.52 -12.51
C HIS A 229 -15.75 5.74 -12.39
N ASN A 230 -16.48 5.64 -13.50
CA ASN A 230 -17.67 4.78 -13.59
C ASN A 230 -17.30 3.28 -13.59
N PHE A 231 -16.09 2.92 -13.16
CA PHE A 231 -15.56 1.57 -13.23
C PHE A 231 -15.12 1.13 -11.85
N SER A 232 -15.29 -0.17 -11.56
CA SER A 232 -14.67 -0.75 -10.37
C SER A 232 -13.14 -0.66 -10.49
N PRO A 233 -12.46 0.04 -9.57
CA PRO A 233 -11.02 0.28 -9.61
C PRO A 233 -10.19 -1.00 -9.45
N VAL A 234 -10.82 -2.11 -9.06
CA VAL A 234 -10.19 -3.41 -8.79
C VAL A 234 -10.19 -4.31 -10.03
N SER A 235 -11.19 -4.20 -10.91
CA SER A 235 -11.54 -5.20 -11.93
C SER A 235 -10.42 -5.58 -12.92
N PRO A 236 -9.71 -4.65 -13.60
CA PRO A 236 -8.71 -5.06 -14.58
C PRO A 236 -7.50 -5.73 -13.92
N TRP A 237 -7.16 -5.35 -12.70
CA TRP A 237 -5.99 -5.88 -12.00
C TRP A 237 -6.13 -7.32 -11.56
N LEU A 238 -7.37 -7.76 -11.32
CA LEU A 238 -7.65 -9.16 -10.98
C LEU A 238 -7.08 -10.10 -12.04
N LEU A 239 -7.11 -9.71 -13.32
CA LEU A 239 -6.69 -10.45 -14.50
C LEU A 239 -5.17 -10.74 -14.57
N LEU A 240 -4.37 -10.08 -13.73
CA LEU A 240 -2.92 -10.26 -13.75
C LEU A 240 -2.53 -11.60 -13.09
N PRO A 241 -1.93 -12.54 -13.84
CA PRO A 241 -1.74 -13.91 -13.38
C PRO A 241 -0.69 -14.07 -12.27
N SER A 242 0.19 -13.09 -12.11
CA SER A 242 1.26 -13.09 -11.11
C SER A 242 0.98 -12.19 -9.91
N LEU A 243 -0.10 -11.40 -9.96
CA LEU A 243 -0.40 -10.41 -8.94
C LEU A 243 -0.88 -11.09 -7.66
N ARG A 244 -0.13 -10.94 -6.57
CA ARG A 244 -0.37 -11.56 -5.27
C ARG A 244 -0.93 -10.60 -4.23
N SER A 245 -0.59 -9.32 -4.35
CA SER A 245 -1.04 -8.25 -3.47
C SER A 245 -1.54 -7.08 -4.30
N LEU A 246 -2.76 -6.65 -4.02
CA LEU A 246 -3.38 -5.48 -4.63
C LEU A 246 -3.89 -4.58 -3.51
N ASP A 247 -3.42 -3.34 -3.51
CA ASP A 247 -3.90 -2.29 -2.62
C ASP A 247 -4.42 -1.14 -3.50
N VAL A 248 -5.72 -0.87 -3.41
CA VAL A 248 -6.42 0.08 -4.27
C VAL A 248 -7.11 1.08 -3.38
N GLY A 249 -6.97 2.38 -3.67
CA GLY A 249 -7.68 3.40 -2.92
C GLY A 249 -8.22 4.54 -3.75
N HIS A 250 -9.28 5.19 -3.26
CA HIS A 250 -9.77 6.47 -3.79
C HIS A 250 -9.50 7.62 -2.82
N LEU A 251 -9.29 8.82 -3.34
CA LEU A 251 -9.14 10.05 -2.56
C LEU A 251 -10.41 10.90 -2.44
N TYR A 252 -11.49 10.58 -3.17
CA TYR A 252 -12.77 11.28 -3.07
C TYR A 252 -13.99 10.36 -3.04
N ALA A 253 -15.00 10.84 -2.31
CA ALA A 253 -16.28 10.22 -2.01
C ALA A 253 -17.13 9.89 -3.24
N PHE A 254 -17.07 8.64 -3.72
CA PHE A 254 -17.99 8.17 -4.76
C PHE A 254 -18.40 6.69 -4.57
N PRO A 255 -19.62 6.33 -5.00
CA PRO A 255 -20.11 4.95 -4.97
C PRO A 255 -19.30 4.05 -5.90
N CYS A 256 -18.78 2.93 -5.38
CA CYS A 256 -18.27 1.85 -6.23
C CYS A 256 -19.43 1.27 -7.06
N ILE A 257 -19.31 1.37 -8.39
CA ILE A 257 -20.25 0.74 -9.32
C ILE A 257 -20.06 -0.79 -9.27
N PRO A 258 -21.13 -1.60 -9.36
CA PRO A 258 -21.05 -3.05 -9.33
C PRO A 258 -19.99 -3.60 -10.27
N ALA A 259 -18.99 -4.27 -9.71
CA ALA A 259 -17.86 -4.80 -10.46
C ALA A 259 -18.30 -5.85 -11.50
N LEU A 260 -19.45 -6.52 -11.31
CA LEU A 260 -20.03 -7.48 -12.26
C LEU A 260 -20.37 -6.89 -13.61
N GLN A 261 -20.99 -5.70 -13.72
CA GLN A 261 -21.34 -5.18 -15.06
C GLN A 261 -20.08 -4.93 -15.88
N ASP A 262 -19.02 -4.45 -15.22
CA ASP A 262 -17.72 -4.25 -15.83
C ASP A 262 -17.00 -5.58 -16.07
N LEU A 263 -17.01 -6.52 -15.13
CA LEU A 263 -16.36 -7.83 -15.27
C LEU A 263 -17.09 -8.74 -16.26
N GLU A 264 -18.41 -8.65 -16.38
CA GLU A 264 -19.20 -9.29 -17.44
C GLU A 264 -18.96 -8.59 -18.76
N SER A 265 -18.84 -7.26 -18.81
CA SER A 265 -18.44 -6.55 -20.03
C SER A 265 -17.01 -6.91 -20.44
N LEU A 266 -16.08 -7.00 -19.49
CA LEU A 266 -14.70 -7.43 -19.69
C LEU A 266 -14.66 -8.90 -20.12
N ARG A 267 -15.40 -9.77 -19.45
CA ARG A 267 -15.55 -11.18 -19.79
C ARG A 267 -16.20 -11.33 -21.15
N TRP A 268 -17.26 -10.61 -21.47
CA TRP A 268 -17.88 -10.61 -22.80
C TRP A 268 -16.91 -10.08 -23.85
N ARG A 269 -16.11 -9.05 -23.57
CA ARG A 269 -15.04 -8.58 -24.47
C ARG A 269 -13.94 -9.64 -24.68
N VAL A 270 -13.59 -10.39 -23.63
CA VAL A 270 -12.62 -11.50 -23.69
C VAL A 270 -13.22 -12.72 -24.43
N ASP A 271 -14.46 -13.08 -24.12
CA ASP A 271 -15.19 -14.21 -24.70
C ASP A 271 -15.51 -13.93 -26.19
N SER A 272 -15.87 -12.69 -26.54
CA SER A 272 -16.11 -12.27 -27.94
C SER A 272 -14.82 -12.21 -28.77
N THR A 273 -13.66 -12.01 -28.14
CA THR A 273 -12.35 -12.09 -28.82
C THR A 273 -11.81 -13.52 -28.91
N ARG A 274 -12.36 -14.49 -28.15
CA ARG A 274 -12.04 -15.92 -28.22
C ARG A 274 -13.28 -16.81 -28.12
N PRO A 275 -14.15 -16.86 -29.15
CA PRO A 275 -15.41 -17.61 -29.10
C PRO A 275 -15.28 -19.14 -29.04
N SER A 276 -14.07 -19.72 -29.08
CA SER A 276 -13.85 -21.14 -29.39
C SER A 276 -13.13 -21.96 -28.32
N ILE A 277 -12.75 -21.36 -27.19
CA ILE A 277 -12.05 -22.09 -26.11
C ILE A 277 -12.87 -21.82 -24.87
N GLY A 278 -13.51 -22.84 -24.31
CA GLY A 278 -14.17 -22.74 -23.01
C GLY A 278 -13.17 -22.20 -22.00
N LEU A 279 -13.22 -20.89 -21.75
CA LEU A 279 -12.26 -20.21 -20.91
C LEU A 279 -12.41 -20.85 -19.52
N PRO A 280 -11.33 -21.41 -18.95
CA PRO A 280 -11.38 -21.90 -17.58
C PRO A 280 -11.90 -20.77 -16.71
N LYS A 281 -12.79 -21.11 -15.76
CA LYS A 281 -13.37 -20.15 -14.82
C LYS A 281 -12.24 -19.28 -14.27
N PHE A 282 -12.21 -18.03 -14.70
CA PHE A 282 -11.12 -17.12 -14.37
C PHE A 282 -11.07 -16.97 -12.84
N THR A 283 -9.90 -17.18 -12.26
CA THR A 283 -9.64 -16.93 -10.84
C THR A 283 -8.40 -16.07 -10.71
N SER A 284 -8.46 -15.09 -9.82
CA SER A 284 -7.34 -14.23 -9.53
C SER A 284 -6.30 -14.96 -8.68
N SER A 285 -5.03 -14.63 -8.90
CA SER A 285 -3.91 -15.16 -8.14
C SER A 285 -3.68 -14.43 -6.80
N LEU A 286 -4.52 -13.45 -6.50
CA LEU A 286 -4.44 -12.58 -5.33
C LEU A 286 -4.55 -13.34 -4.02
N THR A 287 -3.61 -13.04 -3.14
CA THR A 287 -3.55 -13.55 -1.76
C THR A 287 -3.79 -12.46 -0.73
N SER A 288 -3.60 -11.19 -1.10
CA SER A 288 -3.84 -10.01 -0.27
C SER A 288 -4.54 -8.95 -1.10
N LEU A 289 -5.63 -8.40 -0.56
CA LEU A 289 -6.42 -7.35 -1.20
C LEU A 289 -6.75 -6.29 -0.15
N ALA A 290 -6.30 -5.06 -0.38
CA ALA A 290 -6.70 -3.88 0.38
C ALA A 290 -7.52 -2.96 -0.52
N ILE A 291 -8.67 -2.50 -0.03
CA ILE A 291 -9.55 -1.57 -0.74
C ILE A 291 -9.83 -0.39 0.16
N HIS A 292 -9.44 0.81 -0.27
CA HIS A 292 -9.82 2.07 0.34
C HIS A 292 -10.90 2.75 -0.49
N CYS A 293 -12.12 2.81 0.03
CA CYS A 293 -13.27 3.38 -0.67
C CYS A 293 -14.15 4.15 0.30
N ASP A 294 -14.93 5.10 -0.21
CA ASP A 294 -15.91 5.81 0.61
C ASP A 294 -17.24 5.04 0.66
N ASP A 295 -17.60 4.35 -0.41
CA ASP A 295 -18.83 3.59 -0.54
C ASP A 295 -18.61 2.31 -1.38
N MET A 296 -18.71 1.16 -0.72
CA MET A 296 -18.64 -0.16 -1.32
C MET A 296 -20.02 -0.81 -1.27
N THR A 297 -20.61 -1.07 -2.42
CA THR A 297 -21.84 -1.85 -2.48
C THR A 297 -21.55 -3.33 -2.18
N PRO A 298 -22.40 -4.04 -1.42
CA PRO A 298 -22.22 -5.47 -1.16
C PRO A 298 -22.10 -6.30 -2.44
N ASP A 299 -22.87 -5.96 -3.48
CA ASP A 299 -22.82 -6.64 -4.77
C ASP A 299 -21.43 -6.51 -5.41
N ALA A 300 -20.85 -5.30 -5.45
CA ALA A 300 -19.49 -5.11 -5.97
C ALA A 300 -18.44 -5.91 -5.17
N LEU A 301 -18.61 -6.01 -3.86
CA LEU A 301 -17.73 -6.78 -3.01
C LEU A 301 -17.86 -8.30 -3.27
N ASP A 302 -19.10 -8.81 -3.37
CA ASP A 302 -19.37 -10.21 -3.71
C ASP A 302 -18.67 -10.59 -5.01
N ASP A 303 -18.72 -9.71 -6.01
CA ASP A 303 -18.11 -9.91 -7.32
C ASP A 303 -16.60 -10.00 -7.24
N ILE A 304 -15.97 -9.05 -6.56
CA ILE A 304 -14.51 -9.03 -6.37
C ILE A 304 -14.07 -10.29 -5.63
N LEU A 305 -14.78 -10.63 -4.54
CA LEU A 305 -14.46 -11.79 -3.72
C LEU A 305 -14.67 -13.10 -4.50
N PHE A 306 -15.68 -13.19 -5.36
CA PHE A 306 -15.96 -14.35 -6.20
C PHE A 306 -14.75 -14.76 -7.05
N TYR A 307 -14.03 -13.79 -7.60
CA TYR A 307 -12.82 -14.03 -8.39
C TYR A 307 -11.56 -14.26 -7.55
N CYS A 308 -11.50 -13.75 -6.33
CA CYS A 308 -10.32 -13.87 -5.44
C CYS A 308 -10.31 -15.18 -4.64
N THR A 309 -10.24 -16.34 -5.31
CA THR A 309 -10.30 -17.66 -4.63
C THR A 309 -9.07 -17.98 -3.79
N ALA A 310 -7.93 -17.35 -4.04
CA ALA A 310 -6.68 -17.56 -3.31
C ALA A 310 -6.50 -16.57 -2.13
N LEU A 311 -7.52 -15.78 -1.82
CA LEU A 311 -7.43 -14.68 -0.86
C LEU A 311 -7.20 -15.18 0.57
N LYS A 312 -6.15 -14.64 1.21
CA LYS A 312 -5.74 -14.92 2.59
C LYS A 312 -5.78 -13.68 3.47
N SER A 313 -5.64 -12.50 2.89
CA SER A 313 -5.68 -11.22 3.58
C SER A 313 -6.66 -10.31 2.85
N PHE A 314 -7.63 -9.79 3.58
CA PHE A 314 -8.58 -8.82 3.06
C PHE A 314 -8.64 -7.62 4.00
N GLU A 315 -8.46 -6.43 3.45
CA GLU A 315 -8.53 -5.17 4.16
C GLU A 315 -9.51 -4.25 3.43
N LEU A 316 -10.50 -3.74 4.14
CA LEU A 316 -11.48 -2.79 3.63
C LEU A 316 -11.42 -1.55 4.52
N TYR A 317 -11.02 -0.43 3.93
CA TYR A 317 -10.91 0.86 4.57
C TYR A 317 -12.01 1.78 4.04
N LEU A 318 -12.94 2.12 4.90
CA LEU A 318 -14.08 2.97 4.62
C LEU A 318 -13.80 4.38 5.11
N ARG A 319 -13.87 5.33 4.19
CA ARG A 319 -13.70 6.76 4.51
C ARG A 319 -15.07 7.40 4.72
N PRO A 320 -15.26 8.18 5.80
CA PRO A 320 -16.55 8.75 6.19
C PRO A 320 -16.79 10.07 5.47
N TYR A 321 -16.47 10.19 4.19
CA TYR A 321 -16.45 11.50 3.55
C TYR A 321 -17.89 11.91 3.16
N ARG A 322 -18.58 12.56 4.12
CA ARG A 322 -19.90 13.21 3.98
C ARG A 322 -21.12 12.30 3.83
N ALA A 323 -21.17 11.17 4.54
CA ALA A 323 -22.39 10.37 4.59
C ALA A 323 -23.49 11.09 5.39
N LYS A 324 -24.36 11.84 4.71
CA LYS A 324 -25.69 12.19 5.25
C LYS A 324 -26.55 10.93 5.50
N ASN A 325 -26.12 9.76 4.98
CA ASN A 325 -26.72 8.45 5.17
C ASN A 325 -25.69 7.45 5.73
N LEU A 326 -25.27 7.63 6.99
CA LEU A 326 -24.44 6.66 7.74
C LEU A 326 -25.07 5.25 7.85
N ALA A 327 -26.36 5.11 7.52
CA ALA A 327 -27.09 3.84 7.53
C ALA A 327 -26.68 2.84 6.42
N GLN A 328 -25.76 3.18 5.52
CA GLN A 328 -25.48 2.36 4.32
C GLN A 328 -24.34 1.36 4.49
N PHE A 329 -23.41 1.54 5.43
CA PHE A 329 -22.42 0.49 5.68
C PHE A 329 -23.06 -0.65 6.47
N ASN A 330 -23.52 -1.65 5.72
CA ASN A 330 -24.10 -2.85 6.29
C ASN A 330 -22.99 -3.88 6.53
N LEU A 331 -22.32 -3.76 7.68
CA LEU A 331 -21.27 -4.72 8.08
C LEU A 331 -21.75 -6.16 7.95
N TYR A 332 -23.00 -6.44 8.33
CA TYR A 332 -23.58 -7.77 8.24
C TYR A 332 -23.56 -8.30 6.80
N ARG A 333 -23.96 -7.49 5.81
CA ARG A 333 -23.84 -7.86 4.39
C ARG A 333 -22.38 -8.03 3.97
N THR A 334 -21.48 -7.14 4.37
CA THR A 334 -20.04 -7.28 4.09
C THR A 334 -19.47 -8.60 4.63
N LEU A 335 -19.85 -8.99 5.85
CA LEU A 335 -19.43 -10.26 6.44
C LEU A 335 -20.08 -11.45 5.73
N GLN A 336 -21.35 -11.35 5.33
CA GLN A 336 -22.01 -12.37 4.50
C GLN A 336 -21.27 -12.59 3.18
N SER A 337 -20.85 -11.52 2.51
CA SER A 337 -20.01 -11.60 1.31
C SER A 337 -18.69 -12.34 1.56
N LEU A 338 -18.05 -12.05 2.69
CA LEU A 338 -16.78 -12.67 3.07
C LEU A 338 -16.90 -14.15 3.49
N LEU A 339 -18.10 -14.65 3.80
CA LEU A 339 -18.30 -16.06 4.14
C LEU A 339 -17.89 -17.00 3.01
N CYS A 340 -17.90 -16.56 1.74
CA CYS A 340 -17.40 -17.36 0.62
C CYS A 340 -15.87 -17.60 0.67
N ARG A 341 -15.16 -16.94 1.61
CA ARG A 341 -13.72 -17.04 1.86
C ARG A 341 -13.37 -17.40 3.30
N LYS A 342 -14.34 -17.84 4.10
CA LYS A 342 -14.16 -18.17 5.52
C LYS A 342 -13.06 -19.21 5.79
N ASP A 343 -12.87 -20.15 4.87
CA ASP A 343 -11.90 -21.25 5.02
C ASP A 343 -10.49 -20.88 4.55
N SER A 344 -10.29 -19.71 3.94
CA SER A 344 -9.01 -19.27 3.38
C SER A 344 -8.45 -17.99 4.00
N LEU A 345 -9.30 -17.14 4.58
CA LEU A 345 -8.90 -15.87 5.18
C LEU A 345 -8.16 -16.08 6.51
N ASN A 346 -6.97 -15.49 6.58
CA ASN A 346 -6.10 -15.43 7.75
C ASN A 346 -6.10 -14.04 8.39
N ILE A 347 -6.23 -13.00 7.58
CA ILE A 347 -6.23 -11.60 8.01
C ILE A 347 -7.50 -10.95 7.46
N LEU A 348 -8.31 -10.37 8.35
CA LEU A 348 -9.46 -9.57 8.00
C LEU A 348 -9.34 -8.23 8.71
N ARG A 349 -9.22 -7.14 7.93
CA ARG A 349 -9.31 -5.79 8.48
C ARG A 349 -10.48 -5.06 7.88
N LEU A 350 -11.39 -4.61 8.74
CA LEU A 350 -12.50 -3.75 8.38
C LEU A 350 -12.32 -2.46 9.16
N ASP A 351 -11.72 -1.48 8.52
CA ASP A 351 -11.49 -0.17 9.11
C ASP A 351 -12.53 0.80 8.56
N GLY A 352 -13.27 1.45 9.45
CA GLY A 352 -14.00 2.66 9.09
C GLY A 352 -13.36 3.77 9.87
N MET A 353 -12.78 4.78 9.21
CA MET A 353 -12.45 6.00 9.95
C MET A 353 -13.80 6.65 10.30
N TRP A 354 -14.27 6.59 11.54
CA TRP A 354 -15.44 7.36 11.96
C TRP A 354 -14.90 8.70 12.47
N SER A 355 -14.91 9.75 11.64
CA SER A 355 -14.47 11.07 12.13
C SER A 355 -15.52 11.59 13.12
N ILE A 356 -15.22 11.50 14.42
CA ILE A 356 -16.02 12.07 15.51
C ILE A 356 -15.87 13.61 15.54
N GLU A 357 -16.02 14.27 14.39
CA GLU A 357 -15.95 15.74 14.28
C GLU A 357 -17.27 16.42 14.68
N ASN A 358 -18.30 15.66 15.07
CA ASN A 358 -19.47 16.19 15.76
C ASN A 358 -19.48 15.73 17.23
N PRO A 359 -18.81 16.47 18.14
CA PRO A 359 -18.76 16.14 19.57
C PRO A 359 -20.11 16.27 20.30
N GLY A 360 -21.20 16.63 19.60
CA GLY A 360 -22.56 16.69 20.15
C GLY A 360 -23.50 15.58 19.65
N GLY A 361 -23.05 14.73 18.74
CA GLY A 361 -23.81 13.56 18.33
C GLY A 361 -23.55 12.43 19.30
N HIS A 362 -24.22 12.43 20.46
CA HIS A 362 -24.29 11.22 21.27
C HIS A 362 -24.69 10.07 20.33
N PHE A 363 -23.91 8.99 20.32
CA PHE A 363 -24.47 7.69 19.99
C PHE A 363 -25.58 7.48 21.03
N ILE A 364 -26.80 7.89 20.69
CA ILE A 364 -27.96 7.66 21.53
C ILE A 364 -28.07 6.15 21.58
N ARG A 365 -27.97 5.61 22.79
CA ARG A 365 -28.19 4.22 23.21
C ARG A 365 -29.62 3.73 22.88
N GLY A 366 -30.13 4.00 21.69
CA GLY A 366 -31.55 4.14 21.40
C GLY A 366 -32.01 3.76 19.99
N THR A 367 -31.18 3.16 19.14
CA THR A 367 -31.67 2.47 17.92
C THR A 367 -31.96 0.97 18.14
N GLU A 368 -32.01 0.50 19.39
CA GLU A 368 -32.57 -0.81 19.73
C GLU A 368 -34.11 -0.87 19.54
N MET A 369 -34.81 0.27 19.48
CA MET A 369 -36.28 0.25 19.38
C MET A 369 -36.82 0.01 17.96
N GLU A 370 -36.14 0.45 16.90
CA GLU A 370 -36.67 0.27 15.54
C GLU A 370 -36.35 -1.10 14.92
N THR A 371 -35.30 -1.79 15.39
CA THR A 371 -34.93 -3.13 14.90
C THR A 371 -35.72 -4.26 15.57
N ARG A 372 -36.26 -4.06 16.78
CA ARG A 372 -37.05 -5.09 17.48
C ARG A 372 -38.44 -5.33 16.88
N GLU A 373 -39.04 -4.36 16.17
CA GLU A 373 -40.36 -4.55 15.56
C GLU A 373 -40.34 -5.34 14.23
N HIS A 374 -39.17 -5.53 13.60
CA HIS A 374 -39.03 -6.33 12.35
C HIS A 374 -38.57 -7.78 12.60
N GLY A 375 -38.62 -8.25 13.84
CA GLY A 375 -37.99 -9.48 14.35
C GLY A 375 -38.60 -10.82 13.93
N LYS A 376 -39.03 -11.03 12.67
CA LYS A 376 -39.51 -12.37 12.25
C LYS A 376 -38.65 -13.14 11.26
N HIS A 377 -37.71 -12.53 10.53
CA HIS A 377 -36.87 -13.27 9.58
C HIS A 377 -35.47 -12.68 9.38
N LEU A 378 -34.83 -12.12 10.41
CA LEU A 378 -33.42 -11.76 10.29
C LEU A 378 -32.59 -13.06 10.22
N PRO A 379 -31.85 -13.30 9.12
CA PRO A 379 -30.96 -14.46 9.01
C PRO A 379 -29.98 -14.47 10.19
N SER A 380 -29.57 -15.68 10.61
CA SER A 380 -28.66 -15.86 11.74
C SER A 380 -27.48 -14.88 11.66
N PRO A 381 -27.08 -14.23 12.77
CA PRO A 381 -25.91 -13.36 12.79
C PRO A 381 -24.69 -14.14 12.26
N VAL A 382 -23.93 -13.54 11.35
CA VAL A 382 -22.69 -14.11 10.83
C VAL A 382 -21.68 -14.11 11.97
N SER A 383 -21.14 -15.28 12.33
CA SER A 383 -20.16 -15.40 13.41
C SER A 383 -18.74 -15.37 12.84
N PHE A 384 -17.82 -14.63 13.48
CA PHE A 384 -16.40 -14.70 13.12
C PHE A 384 -15.80 -16.10 13.39
N ARG A 385 -16.45 -16.91 14.22
CA ARG A 385 -16.09 -18.32 14.45
C ARG A 385 -16.17 -19.17 13.18
N ASP A 386 -16.97 -18.76 12.20
CA ASP A 386 -17.03 -19.43 10.90
C ASP A 386 -15.73 -19.30 10.11
N PHE A 387 -14.87 -18.33 10.45
CA PHE A 387 -13.57 -18.08 9.80
C PHE A 387 -12.47 -18.90 10.49
N ALA A 388 -12.46 -20.20 10.23
CA ALA A 388 -11.62 -21.16 10.95
C ALA A 388 -10.10 -20.88 10.93
N LYS A 389 -9.60 -20.13 9.93
CA LYS A 389 -8.17 -19.79 9.79
C LYS A 389 -7.83 -18.35 10.18
N LEU A 390 -8.80 -17.58 10.67
CA LEU A 390 -8.59 -16.18 10.97
C LEU A 390 -7.67 -16.02 12.18
N THR A 391 -6.51 -15.42 11.94
CA THR A 391 -5.47 -15.16 12.94
C THR A 391 -5.42 -13.69 13.32
N HIS A 392 -5.79 -12.79 12.41
CA HIS A 392 -5.76 -11.34 12.63
C HIS A 392 -7.11 -10.73 12.27
N LEU A 393 -7.69 -9.97 13.19
CA LEU A 393 -8.99 -9.33 13.00
C LEU A 393 -8.92 -7.86 13.44
N LEU A 394 -9.28 -6.93 12.56
CA LEU A 394 -9.62 -5.53 12.89
C LEU A 394 -11.12 -5.31 12.62
N VAL A 395 -11.86 -4.85 13.63
CA VAL A 395 -13.31 -4.61 13.57
C VAL A 395 -13.61 -3.11 13.74
N PRO A 396 -14.56 -2.51 13.00
CA PRO A 396 -14.89 -1.09 13.16
C PRO A 396 -15.72 -0.81 14.43
N GLU A 397 -15.66 0.44 14.89
CA GLU A 397 -16.23 0.96 16.16
C GLU A 397 -17.69 0.55 16.48
N PRO A 398 -18.68 0.70 15.58
CA PRO A 398 -20.08 0.45 15.94
C PRO A 398 -20.38 -1.04 16.12
N ALA A 399 -19.70 -1.87 15.32
CA ALA A 399 -19.87 -3.32 15.38
C ALA A 399 -19.31 -3.92 16.65
N LEU A 400 -18.30 -3.25 17.23
CA LEU A 400 -17.72 -3.67 18.48
C LEU A 400 -18.64 -3.37 19.67
N HIS A 401 -19.39 -2.26 19.65
CA HIS A 401 -20.28 -1.94 20.78
C HIS A 401 -21.39 -2.98 20.94
N ASP A 402 -22.03 -3.38 19.84
CA ASP A 402 -23.01 -4.48 19.83
C ASP A 402 -22.32 -5.81 20.19
N TRP A 403 -21.07 -6.00 19.78
CA TRP A 403 -20.30 -7.21 20.09
C TRP A 403 -19.91 -7.34 21.57
N LEU A 404 -19.48 -6.25 22.21
CA LEU A 404 -19.14 -6.19 23.63
C LEU A 404 -20.40 -6.26 24.51
N THR A 405 -21.50 -5.64 24.09
CA THR A 405 -22.72 -5.64 24.90
C THR A 405 -23.48 -6.97 24.86
N ASP A 406 -23.43 -7.70 23.74
CA ASP A 406 -24.09 -9.00 23.59
C ASP A 406 -23.18 -10.23 23.75
N TYR A 407 -21.89 -10.05 24.12
CA TYR A 407 -20.83 -11.06 24.30
C TYR A 407 -21.35 -12.52 24.42
N ARG A 408 -21.68 -13.13 23.29
CA ARG A 408 -22.00 -14.55 23.25
C ARG A 408 -20.66 -15.28 23.23
N ALA A 409 -20.52 -16.33 24.04
CA ALA A 409 -19.28 -17.09 24.22
C ALA A 409 -18.70 -17.76 22.95
N ASP A 410 -19.29 -17.52 21.77
CA ASP A 410 -19.10 -18.29 20.54
C ASP A 410 -18.80 -17.42 19.30
N ILE A 411 -18.41 -16.15 19.48
CA ILE A 411 -18.28 -15.21 18.34
C ILE A 411 -16.89 -15.21 17.72
N LEU A 412 -15.82 -15.24 18.50
CA LEU A 412 -14.46 -15.18 17.95
C LEU A 412 -13.96 -16.54 17.47
N PRO A 413 -13.11 -16.58 16.43
CA PRO A 413 -12.48 -17.81 16.01
C PRO A 413 -11.43 -18.23 17.05
N PRO A 414 -11.37 -19.52 17.42
CA PRO A 414 -10.39 -20.02 18.39
C PRO A 414 -8.94 -19.92 17.90
N THR A 415 -8.74 -19.66 16.61
CA THR A 415 -7.44 -19.46 15.95
C THR A 415 -6.95 -18.02 15.97
N LEU A 416 -7.72 -17.09 16.54
CA LEU A 416 -7.35 -15.68 16.59
C LEU A 416 -6.11 -15.46 17.47
N GLU A 417 -5.12 -14.77 16.92
CA GLU A 417 -3.84 -14.42 17.57
C GLU A 417 -3.74 -12.92 17.82
N VAL A 418 -4.24 -12.10 16.89
CA VAL A 418 -4.20 -10.64 16.96
C VAL A 418 -5.62 -10.08 16.79
N LEU A 419 -6.05 -9.30 17.77
CA LEU A 419 -7.30 -8.56 17.72
C LEU A 419 -6.99 -7.05 17.79
N GLU A 420 -7.19 -6.36 16.68
CA GLU A 420 -7.15 -4.92 16.62
C GLU A 420 -8.57 -4.38 16.79
N LEU A 421 -8.71 -3.51 17.78
CA LEU A 421 -9.94 -2.91 18.20
C LEU A 421 -9.89 -1.40 17.87
N PRO A 422 -11.05 -0.79 17.65
CA PRO A 422 -11.20 0.62 17.33
C PRO A 422 -10.77 1.51 18.51
N THR A 423 -10.79 2.82 18.29
CA THR A 423 -10.50 3.78 19.36
C THR A 423 -11.71 3.89 20.28
N PHE A 424 -11.49 3.73 21.59
CA PHE A 424 -12.55 3.90 22.59
C PHE A 424 -12.55 5.31 23.17
N GLU A 425 -13.75 5.88 23.32
CA GLU A 425 -13.95 7.06 24.17
C GLU A 425 -14.09 6.65 25.63
N ILE A 426 -13.07 6.96 26.44
CA ILE A 426 -13.03 6.58 27.86
C ILE A 426 -12.99 7.84 28.74
N GLY A 427 -13.84 7.87 29.76
CA GLY A 427 -13.98 8.99 30.68
C GLY A 427 -13.07 8.90 31.90
N SER A 428 -12.63 7.69 32.29
CA SER A 428 -11.90 7.49 33.54
C SER A 428 -10.91 6.32 33.49
N ARG A 429 -9.92 6.32 34.40
CA ARG A 429 -8.97 5.20 34.56
C ARG A 429 -9.67 3.88 34.93
N ALA A 430 -10.70 3.96 35.77
CA ALA A 430 -11.46 2.80 36.20
C ALA A 430 -12.13 2.08 35.01
N GLU A 431 -12.64 2.84 34.04
CA GLU A 431 -13.18 2.30 32.78
C GLU A 431 -12.09 1.60 31.94
N ILE A 432 -10.85 2.13 31.90
CA ILE A 432 -9.73 1.47 31.23
C ILE A 432 -9.44 0.12 31.90
N ASP A 433 -9.33 0.10 33.23
CA ASP A 433 -9.00 -1.12 33.97
C ASP A 433 -10.12 -2.17 33.87
N GLU A 434 -11.39 -1.74 33.86
CA GLU A 434 -12.54 -2.61 33.63
C GLU A 434 -12.51 -3.21 32.21
N LEU A 435 -12.30 -2.37 31.19
CA LEU A 435 -12.20 -2.80 29.80
C LEU A 435 -11.04 -3.78 29.58
N VAL A 436 -9.85 -3.47 30.11
CA VAL A 436 -8.68 -4.35 30.02
C VAL A 436 -8.96 -5.69 30.70
N LYS A 437 -9.56 -5.67 31.88
CA LYS A 437 -9.89 -6.90 32.62
C LYS A 437 -10.93 -7.74 31.89
N GLU A 438 -11.96 -7.10 31.33
CA GLU A 438 -12.98 -7.75 30.52
C GLU A 438 -12.35 -8.39 29.27
N LEU A 439 -11.64 -7.61 28.46
CA LEU A 439 -10.96 -8.09 27.24
C LEU A 439 -9.94 -9.19 27.53
N ALA A 440 -9.18 -9.08 28.63
CA ALA A 440 -8.21 -10.11 29.00
C ALA A 440 -8.89 -11.40 29.48
N SER A 441 -9.94 -11.29 30.29
CA SER A 441 -10.61 -12.46 30.86
C SER A 441 -11.50 -13.18 29.85
N GLU A 442 -12.22 -12.47 29.00
CA GLU A 442 -13.11 -13.06 27.99
C GLU A 442 -12.36 -13.42 26.70
N GLY A 443 -11.43 -12.56 26.25
CA GLY A 443 -10.61 -12.83 25.08
C GLY A 443 -9.79 -14.12 25.22
N SER A 444 -9.16 -14.33 26.38
CA SER A 444 -8.40 -15.57 26.64
C SER A 444 -9.27 -16.82 26.77
N LYS A 445 -10.51 -16.70 27.27
CA LYS A 445 -11.45 -17.83 27.36
C LYS A 445 -11.92 -18.28 25.97
N GLN A 446 -12.22 -17.34 25.08
CA GLN A 446 -12.74 -17.64 23.73
C GLN A 446 -11.63 -18.00 22.74
N CYS A 447 -10.50 -17.29 22.82
CA CYS A 447 -9.38 -17.40 21.91
C CYS A 447 -8.13 -17.83 22.68
N PRO A 448 -7.90 -19.15 22.87
CA PRO A 448 -6.75 -19.65 23.63
C PRO A 448 -5.39 -19.33 22.97
N ARG A 449 -5.41 -18.89 21.70
CA ARG A 449 -4.22 -18.47 20.94
C ARG A 449 -4.02 -16.96 20.90
N LEU A 450 -4.86 -16.18 21.57
CA LEU A 450 -4.79 -14.73 21.52
C LEU A 450 -3.47 -14.26 22.14
N GLU A 451 -2.64 -13.61 21.34
CA GLU A 451 -1.34 -13.09 21.74
C GLU A 451 -1.40 -11.59 22.01
N VAL A 452 -2.17 -10.86 21.21
CA VAL A 452 -2.21 -9.39 21.25
C VAL A 452 -3.62 -8.85 21.04
N ILE A 453 -4.04 -7.94 21.92
CA ILE A 453 -5.18 -7.05 21.68
C ILE A 453 -4.64 -5.62 21.61
N THR A 454 -5.01 -4.85 20.59
CA THR A 454 -4.59 -3.44 20.45
C THR A 454 -5.80 -2.54 20.24
N PHE A 455 -5.92 -1.42 20.94
CA PHE A 455 -6.98 -0.42 20.71
C PHE A 455 -6.49 1.00 20.91
N GLY A 456 -7.13 1.95 20.24
CA GLY A 456 -6.93 3.36 20.51
C GLY A 456 -7.68 3.82 21.76
N LEU A 457 -7.20 4.89 22.39
CA LEU A 457 -7.89 5.62 23.45
C LEU A 457 -8.09 7.08 23.07
N LYS A 458 -9.26 7.63 23.42
CA LYS A 458 -9.59 9.05 23.29
C LYS A 458 -10.37 9.53 24.52
N GLY A 459 -9.83 10.49 25.28
CA GLY A 459 -10.53 11.06 26.44
C GLY A 459 -11.65 12.05 26.07
N ARG A 460 -12.79 12.03 26.78
CA ARG A 460 -13.88 13.04 26.65
C ARG A 460 -13.60 14.34 27.41
N ASP A 461 -13.21 14.23 28.68
CA ASP A 461 -13.06 15.38 29.60
C ASP A 461 -11.71 15.42 30.31
N VAL A 462 -10.85 14.41 30.08
CA VAL A 462 -9.51 14.32 30.67
C VAL A 462 -8.50 14.76 29.61
N GLY A 463 -8.00 15.99 29.74
CA GLY A 463 -7.36 16.77 28.70
C GLY A 463 -6.04 16.29 28.07
N SER A 464 -5.82 15.00 27.77
CA SER A 464 -4.70 14.56 26.89
C SER A 464 -4.59 13.04 26.63
N ILE A 465 -5.57 12.19 26.99
CA ILE A 465 -5.43 10.75 26.70
C ILE A 465 -5.69 10.50 25.20
N ARG A 466 -4.60 10.46 24.44
CA ARG A 466 -4.54 9.94 23.07
C ARG A 466 -3.39 8.96 22.99
N GLY A 467 -3.71 7.72 22.66
CA GLY A 467 -2.72 6.68 22.64
C GLY A 467 -3.27 5.37 22.13
N ILE A 468 -2.38 4.40 22.06
CA ILE A 468 -2.68 3.02 21.73
C ILE A 468 -2.39 2.19 22.99
N LEU A 469 -3.38 1.42 23.43
CA LEU A 469 -3.20 0.39 24.44
C LEU A 469 -3.02 -0.96 23.76
N THR A 470 -2.02 -1.71 24.20
CA THR A 470 -1.73 -3.06 23.73
C THR A 470 -1.71 -4.01 24.93
N ILE A 471 -2.60 -5.00 24.92
CA ILE A 471 -2.61 -6.11 25.87
C ILE A 471 -1.87 -7.28 25.22
N ARG A 472 -0.73 -7.67 25.78
CA ARG A 472 0.05 -8.84 25.34
C ARG A 472 -0.16 -10.00 26.29
N PHE A 473 -0.59 -11.14 25.78
CA PHE A 473 -0.76 -12.36 26.56
C PHE A 473 0.52 -13.19 26.56
N ASN A 474 0.77 -13.88 27.66
CA ASN A 474 1.85 -14.83 27.80
C ASN A 474 1.42 -16.01 28.69
N GLN A 475 2.31 -16.99 28.86
CA GLN A 475 2.04 -18.17 29.68
C GLN A 475 1.75 -17.90 31.17
N TRP A 476 1.99 -16.67 31.66
CA TRP A 476 1.81 -16.26 33.05
C TRP A 476 0.68 -15.23 33.26
N GLY A 477 -0.07 -14.88 32.21
CA GLY A 477 -1.12 -13.85 32.26
C GLY A 477 -1.03 -12.88 31.10
N TYR A 478 -1.20 -11.59 31.37
CA TYR A 478 -1.10 -10.54 30.37
C TYR A 478 -0.30 -9.33 30.88
N ARG A 479 0.28 -8.57 29.96
CA ARG A 479 0.93 -7.28 30.20
C ARG A 479 0.24 -6.21 29.37
N VAL A 480 0.03 -5.05 29.97
CA VAL A 480 -0.48 -3.88 29.27
C VAL A 480 0.68 -2.95 28.93
N GLU A 481 0.75 -2.54 27.67
CA GLU A 481 1.68 -1.54 27.13
C GLU A 481 0.86 -0.37 26.62
N ALA A 482 1.29 0.85 26.95
CA ALA A 482 0.65 2.07 26.49
C ALA A 482 1.63 2.84 25.60
N GLN A 483 1.15 3.35 24.47
CA GLN A 483 1.87 4.28 23.61
C GLN A 483 1.09 5.58 23.53
N ASN A 484 1.75 6.72 23.68
CA ASN A 484 1.12 8.02 23.48
C ASN A 484 0.92 8.31 21.97
N ALA A 485 0.32 9.45 21.63
CA ALA A 485 0.04 9.84 20.24
C ALA A 485 1.29 9.98 19.34
N ILE A 486 2.48 10.17 19.93
CA ILE A 486 3.76 10.23 19.20
C ILE A 486 4.46 8.87 19.12
N GLY A 487 3.84 7.81 19.65
CA GLY A 487 4.33 6.43 19.60
C GLY A 487 5.35 6.07 20.68
N GLU A 488 5.56 6.92 21.68
CA GLU A 488 6.44 6.63 22.80
C GLU A 488 5.73 5.76 23.84
N PHE A 489 6.46 4.76 24.34
CA PHE A 489 5.96 3.92 25.43
C PHE A 489 5.89 4.73 26.73
N VAL A 490 4.71 4.78 27.31
CA VAL A 490 4.44 5.47 28.56
C VAL A 490 3.93 4.47 29.60
N ALA A 491 4.09 4.78 30.89
CA ALA A 491 3.35 4.03 31.89
C ALA A 491 1.84 4.20 31.60
N VAL A 492 1.03 3.19 31.91
CA VAL A 492 -0.43 3.31 31.74
C VAL A 492 -0.98 4.48 32.58
N ASP A 493 -0.31 4.79 33.70
CA ASP A 493 -0.63 5.93 34.56
C ASP A 493 -0.18 7.28 33.95
N ASP A 494 0.75 7.25 32.99
CA ASP A 494 1.28 8.40 32.26
C ASP A 494 0.60 8.59 30.89
N LEU A 495 -0.51 7.88 30.60
CA LEU A 495 -1.31 8.05 29.37
C LEU A 495 -1.88 9.47 29.18
N ALA A 496 -1.59 10.39 30.10
CA ALA A 496 -1.95 11.80 30.01
C ALA A 496 -0.73 12.71 30.27
N LEU A 497 -0.02 13.18 29.24
CA LEU A 497 0.86 14.37 29.31
C LEU A 497 1.12 14.97 27.90
N PRO A 498 1.36 16.29 27.74
CA PRO A 498 0.66 17.45 28.31
C PRO A 498 0.05 18.34 27.21
N ILE A 499 -0.89 19.20 27.61
CA ILE A 499 -1.21 20.43 26.87
C ILE A 499 -0.05 21.40 27.14
N ASP A 500 0.85 21.60 26.17
CA ASP A 500 1.58 22.87 26.06
C ASP A 500 0.71 23.84 25.27
N SER A 501 -0.35 24.30 25.92
CA SER A 501 -0.93 25.61 25.62
C SER A 501 -0.07 26.62 26.36
N GLU A 502 0.47 27.59 25.63
CA GLU A 502 1.23 28.75 26.11
C GLU A 502 2.76 28.62 26.10
N GLY A 503 3.31 28.58 24.89
CA GLY A 503 4.22 29.65 24.49
C GLY A 503 3.40 30.82 23.96
N VAL A 504 3.44 31.93 24.70
CA VAL A 504 2.95 33.28 24.36
C VAL A 504 3.28 33.72 22.95
#